data_AF-A0A061AH71-F1
#
_entry.id   AF-A0A061AH71-F1
#
_cell.length_a   1.000
_cell.length_b   1.000
_cell.length_c   1.000
_cell.angle_alpha   90.00
_cell.angle_beta   90.00
_cell.angle_gamma   90.00
#
_symmetry.space_group_name_H-M   'P 1'
#
loop_
_entity.id
_entity.type
_entity.pdbx_description
1 polymer ?
#
loop_
_entity_poly.entity_id
_entity_poly.type
_entity_poly.pdbx_seq_one_letter_code
_entity_poly.pdbx_strand_id
1 'polypeptide(L)'
;MKRNETFELVLTSIFVALIFLMGMIPQIGFITIMPGNPITILHIPVLIAAVLLSTKYFWIAGFAFGLVSLIQAAMNPVGLNVAFINPLVSILPRVLFAFVVHYLVKLFNWFKNVRFGSELIVGLVGLITILAIYYGSFIVLSGLEQVLIHVIAISIILVFVGLYVYLYMKHDFKSLVIPSIFILGTLVHTILVLTAVALFAYNSFLETFPNLAVVDAIILVVGFNGLMEAVVAALIATPIYLSLRRLPVVQQKLAKI
;
A
#
# COMPACT_ATOMS: atom_id res chain seq x y z
N MET A 1 -23.05 -20.72 -13.96
CA MET A 1 -21.72 -20.14 -13.67
C MET A 1 -20.67 -21.24 -13.68
N LYS A 2 -19.45 -20.98 -14.19
CA LYS A 2 -18.35 -21.96 -14.09
C LYS A 2 -17.84 -21.99 -12.64
N ARG A 3 -17.42 -23.16 -12.13
CA ARG A 3 -16.93 -23.35 -10.73
C ARG A 3 -15.92 -22.28 -10.27
N ASN A 4 -15.04 -21.85 -11.16
CA ASN A 4 -14.01 -20.85 -10.85
C ASN A 4 -14.58 -19.42 -10.70
N GLU A 5 -15.65 -19.08 -11.42
CA GLU A 5 -16.31 -17.78 -11.31
C GLU A 5 -17.09 -17.68 -10.00
N THR A 6 -17.75 -18.77 -9.60
CA THR A 6 -18.44 -18.84 -8.29
C THR A 6 -17.45 -18.71 -7.14
N PHE A 7 -16.29 -19.37 -7.21
CA PHE A 7 -15.25 -19.26 -6.18
C PHE A 7 -14.71 -17.82 -6.07
N GLU A 8 -14.42 -17.16 -7.19
CA GLU A 8 -13.94 -15.77 -7.15
C GLU A 8 -14.98 -14.81 -6.62
N LEU A 9 -16.26 -15.00 -6.98
CA LEU A 9 -17.35 -14.22 -6.43
C LEU A 9 -17.36 -14.33 -4.90
N VAL A 10 -17.30 -15.56 -4.37
CA VAL A 10 -17.27 -15.81 -2.92
C VAL A 10 -16.03 -15.20 -2.27
N LEU A 11 -14.85 -15.39 -2.86
CA LEU A 11 -13.60 -14.82 -2.33
C LEU A 11 -13.65 -13.28 -2.33
N THR A 12 -14.23 -12.67 -3.36
CA THR A 12 -14.46 -11.22 -3.43
C THR A 12 -15.41 -10.79 -2.32
N SER A 13 -16.52 -11.49 -2.10
CA SER A 13 -17.44 -11.21 -1.00
C SER A 13 -16.77 -11.29 0.37
N ILE A 14 -15.87 -12.26 0.57
CA ILE A 14 -15.09 -12.37 1.82
C ILE A 14 -14.18 -11.15 1.99
N PHE A 15 -13.45 -10.73 0.95
CA PHE A 15 -12.61 -9.53 1.04
C PHE A 15 -13.43 -8.26 1.29
N VAL A 16 -14.57 -8.10 0.62
CA VAL A 16 -15.48 -6.96 0.85
C VAL A 16 -15.99 -6.96 2.30
N ALA A 17 -16.47 -8.10 2.79
CA ALA A 17 -16.92 -8.21 4.18
C ALA A 17 -15.79 -7.89 5.18
N LEU A 18 -14.57 -8.36 4.91
CA LEU A 18 -13.41 -8.10 5.75
C LEU A 18 -13.00 -6.62 5.73
N ILE A 19 -13.07 -5.95 4.57
CA ILE A 19 -12.82 -4.50 4.43
C ILE A 19 -13.85 -3.69 5.22
N PHE A 20 -15.13 -4.04 5.12
CA PHE A 20 -16.19 -3.41 5.92
C PHE A 20 -15.98 -3.64 7.41
N LEU A 21 -15.68 -4.87 7.82
CA LEU A 21 -15.41 -5.19 9.23
C LEU A 21 -14.23 -4.39 9.77
N MET A 22 -13.09 -4.38 9.07
CA MET A 22 -11.88 -3.68 9.50
C MET A 22 -12.05 -2.15 9.51
N GLY A 23 -12.92 -1.61 8.67
CA GLY A 23 -13.16 -0.17 8.61
C GLY A 23 -14.29 0.34 9.47
N MET A 24 -15.26 -0.49 9.82
CA MET A 24 -16.34 -0.07 10.72
C MET A 24 -15.98 -0.29 12.19
N ILE A 25 -15.02 -1.17 12.50
CA ILE A 25 -14.57 -1.42 13.86
C ILE A 25 -13.30 -0.58 14.14
N PRO A 26 -13.36 0.40 15.07
CA PRO A 26 -12.18 1.15 15.49
C PRO A 26 -11.08 0.21 16.02
N GLN A 27 -9.81 0.56 15.81
CA GLN A 27 -8.61 -0.15 16.30
C GLN A 27 -8.22 -1.47 15.60
N ILE A 28 -9.06 -2.06 14.74
CA ILE A 28 -8.66 -3.24 13.94
C ILE A 28 -7.97 -2.81 12.63
N GLY A 29 -8.51 -1.80 11.94
CA GLY A 29 -7.98 -1.29 10.68
C GLY A 29 -6.87 -0.24 10.81
N PHE A 30 -6.63 0.27 12.02
CA PHE A 30 -5.68 1.34 12.31
C PHE A 30 -4.83 0.98 13.51
N ILE A 31 -3.52 0.76 13.31
CA ILE A 31 -2.58 0.65 14.44
C ILE A 31 -2.00 2.06 14.66
N THR A 32 -2.39 2.71 15.76
CA THR A 32 -1.79 3.97 16.18
C THR A 32 -0.49 3.68 16.92
N ILE A 33 0.63 3.61 16.17
CA ILE A 33 1.96 3.46 16.78
C ILE A 33 2.40 4.77 17.45
N MET A 34 1.87 5.93 17.01
CA MET A 34 2.19 7.25 17.57
C MET A 34 0.92 8.13 17.71
N PRO A 35 0.81 8.98 18.75
CA PRO A 35 -0.33 9.88 18.92
C PRO A 35 -0.48 10.81 17.71
N GLY A 36 -1.67 10.80 17.10
CA GLY A 36 -2.00 11.68 15.97
C GLY A 36 -1.71 11.13 14.57
N ASN A 37 -1.16 9.91 14.44
CA ASN A 37 -0.80 9.37 13.12
C ASN A 37 -1.13 7.87 13.00
N PRO A 38 -2.38 7.50 12.69
CA PRO A 38 -2.78 6.10 12.57
C PRO A 38 -2.18 5.47 11.31
N ILE A 39 -1.42 4.38 11.47
CA ILE A 39 -0.98 3.55 10.36
C ILE A 39 -2.16 2.70 9.90
N THR A 40 -2.53 2.83 8.64
CA THR A 40 -3.69 2.13 8.08
C THR A 40 -3.28 0.73 7.62
N ILE A 41 -3.97 -0.30 8.11
CA ILE A 41 -3.83 -1.69 7.64
C ILE A 41 -4.98 -2.06 6.68
N LEU A 42 -5.96 -1.17 6.57
CA LEU A 42 -7.18 -1.37 5.79
C LEU A 42 -6.95 -1.57 4.29
N HIS A 43 -5.80 -1.13 3.77
CA HIS A 43 -5.42 -1.36 2.38
C HIS A 43 -4.84 -2.77 2.12
N ILE A 44 -4.44 -3.54 3.16
CA ILE A 44 -3.88 -4.89 3.00
C ILE A 44 -4.87 -5.87 2.35
N PRO A 45 -6.14 -5.97 2.77
CA PRO A 45 -7.12 -6.82 2.10
C PRO A 45 -7.26 -6.49 0.61
N VAL A 46 -7.18 -5.20 0.26
CA VAL A 46 -7.24 -4.74 -1.13
C VAL A 46 -5.99 -5.14 -1.90
N LEU A 47 -4.78 -5.03 -1.31
CA LEU A 47 -3.54 -5.55 -1.91
C LEU A 47 -3.67 -7.04 -2.25
N ILE A 48 -4.10 -7.84 -1.28
CA ILE A 48 -4.20 -9.29 -1.43
C ILE A 48 -5.25 -9.63 -2.47
N ALA A 49 -6.43 -8.97 -2.43
CA ALA A 49 -7.48 -9.13 -3.42
C ALA A 49 -6.99 -8.75 -4.82
N ALA A 50 -6.24 -7.66 -4.96
CA ALA A 50 -5.70 -7.18 -6.23
C ALA A 50 -4.70 -8.15 -6.87
N VAL A 51 -3.90 -8.81 -6.03
CA VAL A 51 -2.92 -9.81 -6.47
C VAL A 51 -3.55 -11.18 -6.76
N LEU A 52 -4.59 -11.58 -6.01
CA LEU A 52 -5.20 -12.91 -6.15
C LEU A 52 -6.36 -12.99 -7.14
N LEU A 53 -7.20 -11.97 -7.20
CA LEU A 53 -8.41 -11.98 -8.02
C LEU A 53 -8.07 -11.63 -9.48
N SER A 54 -8.87 -12.15 -10.40
CA SER A 54 -8.74 -11.79 -11.81
C SER A 54 -9.28 -10.38 -12.13
N THR A 55 -8.98 -9.92 -13.35
CA THR A 55 -9.37 -8.62 -13.91
C THR A 55 -10.86 -8.28 -13.73
N LYS A 56 -11.74 -9.28 -13.59
CA LYS A 56 -13.19 -9.06 -13.40
C LYS A 56 -13.54 -8.53 -12.00
N TYR A 57 -12.84 -8.96 -10.95
CA TYR A 57 -13.30 -8.78 -9.56
C TYR A 57 -12.35 -7.96 -8.68
N PHE A 58 -11.08 -7.83 -9.06
CA PHE A 58 -10.06 -7.22 -8.21
C PHE A 58 -10.39 -5.76 -7.80
N TRP A 59 -11.01 -4.98 -8.70
CA TRP A 59 -11.34 -3.58 -8.47
C TRP A 59 -12.47 -3.38 -7.44
N ILE A 60 -13.30 -4.41 -7.22
CA ILE A 60 -14.42 -4.38 -6.27
C ILE A 60 -13.91 -4.17 -4.85
N ALA A 61 -12.75 -4.75 -4.50
CA ALA A 61 -12.12 -4.54 -3.20
C ALA A 61 -11.71 -3.06 -3.01
N GLY A 62 -11.13 -2.44 -4.03
CA GLY A 62 -10.78 -1.01 -4.00
C GLY A 62 -12.02 -0.12 -3.90
N PHE A 63 -13.09 -0.47 -4.60
CA PHE A 63 -14.37 0.24 -4.50
C PHE A 63 -14.98 0.14 -3.10
N ALA A 64 -15.02 -1.07 -2.51
CA ALA A 64 -15.50 -1.29 -1.15
C ALA A 64 -14.66 -0.50 -0.12
N PHE A 65 -13.34 -0.48 -0.27
CA PHE A 65 -12.47 0.34 0.59
C PHE A 65 -12.75 1.84 0.44
N GLY A 66 -13.01 2.29 -0.79
CA GLY A 66 -13.47 3.65 -1.06
C GLY A 66 -14.76 4.02 -0.32
N LEU A 67 -15.78 3.15 -0.42
CA LEU A 67 -17.06 3.34 0.27
C LEU A 67 -16.90 3.36 1.79
N VAL A 68 -16.11 2.44 2.34
CA VAL A 68 -15.82 2.40 3.77
C VAL A 68 -15.10 3.67 4.23
N SER A 69 -14.17 4.20 3.43
CA SER A 69 -13.50 5.48 3.73
C SER A 69 -14.48 6.66 3.71
N LEU A 70 -15.41 6.68 2.75
CA LEU A 70 -16.47 7.68 2.64
C LEU A 70 -17.41 7.64 3.85
N ILE A 71 -17.85 6.44 4.26
CA ILE A 71 -18.74 6.26 5.41
C ILE A 71 -18.04 6.71 6.70
N GLN A 72 -16.78 6.32 6.90
CA GLN A 72 -16.01 6.75 8.07
C GLN A 72 -15.82 8.27 8.12
N ALA A 73 -15.53 8.89 6.99
CA ALA A 73 -15.39 10.34 6.87
C ALA A 73 -16.70 11.08 7.21
N ALA A 74 -17.84 10.54 6.78
CA ALA A 74 -19.15 11.10 7.10
C ALA A 74 -19.52 10.93 8.59
N MET A 75 -19.09 9.86 9.23
CA MET A 75 -19.36 9.59 10.65
C MET A 75 -18.44 10.35 11.60
N ASN A 76 -17.19 10.63 11.21
CA ASN A 76 -16.22 11.33 12.03
C ASN A 76 -15.33 12.27 11.20
N PRO A 77 -15.84 13.46 10.84
CA PRO A 77 -15.15 14.41 9.97
C PRO A 77 -14.11 15.23 10.74
N VAL A 78 -13.00 14.61 11.13
CA VAL A 78 -11.90 15.27 11.86
C VAL A 78 -10.60 15.27 11.05
N GLY A 79 -9.96 16.44 10.93
CA GLY A 79 -8.69 16.62 10.22
C GLY A 79 -8.80 16.23 8.74
N LEU A 80 -7.82 15.46 8.25
CA LEU A 80 -7.76 15.00 6.85
C LEU A 80 -8.98 14.12 6.47
N ASN A 81 -9.72 13.57 7.44
CA ASN A 81 -10.95 12.79 7.18
C ASN A 81 -12.02 13.61 6.43
N VAL A 82 -12.07 14.92 6.64
CA VAL A 82 -13.02 15.82 5.95
C VAL A 82 -12.89 15.73 4.43
N ALA A 83 -11.65 15.60 3.93
CA ALA A 83 -11.38 15.49 2.50
C ALA A 83 -12.03 14.25 1.87
N PHE A 84 -12.18 13.16 2.63
CA PHE A 84 -12.71 11.89 2.14
C PHE A 84 -14.23 11.84 2.04
N ILE A 85 -14.94 12.87 2.50
CA ILE A 85 -16.38 13.07 2.22
C ILE A 85 -16.61 13.24 0.72
N ASN A 86 -15.63 13.77 -0.01
CA ASN A 86 -15.68 13.84 -1.48
C ASN A 86 -15.41 12.44 -2.07
N PRO A 87 -16.35 11.84 -2.85
CA PRO A 87 -16.16 10.55 -3.50
C PRO A 87 -14.95 10.49 -4.45
N LEU A 88 -14.54 11.63 -5.02
CA LEU A 88 -13.35 11.73 -5.86
C LEU A 88 -12.05 11.61 -5.07
N VAL A 89 -12.09 11.91 -3.77
CA VAL A 89 -10.94 11.77 -2.87
C VAL A 89 -10.97 10.43 -2.17
N SER A 90 -12.15 9.91 -1.80
CA SER A 90 -12.29 8.58 -1.23
C SER A 90 -12.21 7.49 -2.29
N ILE A 91 -13.23 7.31 -3.12
CA ILE A 91 -13.39 6.12 -3.97
C ILE A 91 -12.34 6.03 -5.07
N LEU A 92 -12.12 7.12 -5.80
CA LEU A 92 -11.29 7.10 -7.01
C LEU A 92 -9.84 6.61 -6.75
N PRO A 93 -9.10 7.14 -5.75
CA PRO A 93 -7.75 6.65 -5.44
C PRO A 93 -7.70 5.17 -5.08
N ARG A 94 -8.71 4.63 -4.38
CA ARG A 94 -8.69 3.22 -3.93
C ARG A 94 -8.98 2.26 -5.07
N VAL A 95 -9.86 2.65 -5.99
CA VAL A 95 -10.08 1.88 -7.21
C VAL A 95 -8.80 1.91 -8.05
N LEU A 96 -8.23 3.09 -8.33
CA LEU A 96 -6.99 3.23 -9.09
C LEU A 96 -5.83 2.44 -8.48
N PHE A 97 -5.69 2.48 -7.16
CA PHE A 97 -4.73 1.68 -6.42
C PHE A 97 -4.87 0.18 -6.69
N ALA A 98 -6.10 -0.37 -6.64
CA ALA A 98 -6.33 -1.78 -6.96
C ALA A 98 -5.91 -2.11 -8.41
N PHE A 99 -6.15 -1.19 -9.36
CA PHE A 99 -5.67 -1.33 -10.75
C PHE A 99 -4.15 -1.34 -10.82
N VAL A 100 -3.48 -0.39 -10.15
CA VAL A 100 -2.01 -0.32 -10.13
C VAL A 100 -1.43 -1.63 -9.62
N VAL A 101 -1.90 -2.14 -8.50
CA VAL A 101 -1.39 -3.39 -7.90
C VAL A 101 -1.59 -4.56 -8.85
N HIS A 102 -2.77 -4.69 -9.46
CA HIS A 102 -3.05 -5.76 -10.42
C HIS A 102 -2.13 -5.69 -11.65
N TYR A 103 -1.85 -4.49 -12.15
CA TYR A 103 -0.91 -4.30 -13.27
C TYR A 103 0.55 -4.47 -12.87
N LEU A 104 0.94 -4.14 -11.64
CA LEU A 104 2.28 -4.43 -11.11
C LEU A 104 2.57 -5.94 -11.14
N VAL A 105 1.58 -6.79 -10.84
CA VAL A 105 1.73 -8.26 -10.97
C VAL A 105 2.08 -8.64 -12.41
N LYS A 106 1.37 -8.11 -13.40
CA LYS A 106 1.61 -8.39 -14.82
C LYS A 106 2.97 -7.89 -15.28
N LEU A 107 3.33 -6.66 -14.88
CA LEU A 107 4.62 -6.05 -15.16
C LEU A 107 5.77 -6.89 -14.59
N PHE A 108 5.66 -7.33 -13.34
CA PHE A 108 6.71 -8.09 -12.67
C PHE A 108 6.80 -9.52 -13.23
N ASN A 109 5.68 -10.11 -13.65
CA ASN A 109 5.68 -11.37 -14.37
C ASN A 109 6.37 -11.26 -15.73
N TRP A 110 6.25 -10.12 -16.42
CA TRP A 110 6.99 -9.87 -17.66
C TRP A 110 8.50 -9.76 -17.41
N PHE A 111 8.90 -9.06 -16.34
CA PHE A 111 10.31 -8.98 -15.93
C PHE A 111 10.94 -10.34 -15.56
N LYS A 112 10.15 -11.36 -15.19
CA LYS A 112 10.69 -12.72 -14.95
C LYS A 112 11.39 -13.33 -16.16
N ASN A 113 11.05 -12.91 -17.37
CA ASN A 113 11.63 -13.45 -18.61
C ASN A 113 12.89 -12.69 -19.07
N VAL A 114 13.26 -11.61 -18.37
CA VAL A 114 14.42 -10.78 -18.69
C VAL A 114 15.64 -11.28 -17.90
N ARG A 115 16.82 -11.32 -18.56
CA ARG A 115 18.08 -11.84 -18.00
C ARG A 115 18.47 -11.23 -16.64
N PHE A 116 18.17 -9.94 -16.43
CA PHE A 116 18.44 -9.20 -15.19
C PHE A 116 17.16 -8.67 -14.52
N GLY A 117 16.02 -9.29 -14.78
CA GLY A 117 14.73 -8.79 -14.26
C GLY A 117 14.66 -8.80 -12.73
N SER A 118 15.40 -9.72 -12.09
CA SER A 118 15.39 -9.85 -10.64
C SER A 118 16.14 -8.73 -9.93
N GLU A 119 17.31 -8.41 -10.46
CA GLU A 119 18.23 -7.39 -10.00
C GLU A 119 17.62 -6.00 -10.24
N LEU A 120 16.93 -5.81 -11.37
CA LEU A 120 16.23 -4.57 -11.67
C LEU A 120 15.09 -4.29 -10.68
N ILE A 121 14.26 -5.29 -10.36
CA ILE A 121 13.15 -5.10 -9.41
C ILE A 121 13.69 -4.82 -8.01
N VAL A 122 14.66 -5.62 -7.55
CA VAL A 122 15.27 -5.42 -6.23
C VAL A 122 15.97 -4.08 -6.14
N GLY A 123 16.71 -3.69 -7.18
CA GLY A 123 17.38 -2.40 -7.26
C GLY A 123 16.40 -1.22 -7.28
N LEU A 124 15.30 -1.33 -8.02
CA LEU A 124 14.27 -0.28 -8.09
C LEU A 124 13.53 -0.11 -6.77
N VAL A 125 13.09 -1.21 -6.15
CA VAL A 125 12.42 -1.18 -4.84
C VAL A 125 13.38 -0.69 -3.75
N GLY A 126 14.63 -1.15 -3.79
CA GLY A 126 15.69 -0.67 -2.90
C GLY A 126 15.93 0.83 -3.06
N LEU A 127 16.04 1.33 -4.30
CA LEU A 127 16.25 2.75 -4.56
C LEU A 127 15.09 3.61 -4.06
N ILE A 128 13.84 3.21 -4.35
CA ILE A 128 12.65 3.94 -3.91
C ILE A 128 12.57 3.99 -2.38
N THR A 129 12.87 2.87 -1.72
CA THR A 129 12.83 2.79 -0.25
C THR A 129 13.95 3.60 0.39
N ILE A 130 15.17 3.61 -0.17
CA ILE A 130 16.27 4.48 0.26
C ILE A 130 15.87 5.96 0.18
N LEU A 131 15.37 6.41 -0.97
CA LEU A 131 14.98 7.80 -1.18
C LEU A 131 13.83 8.19 -0.23
N ALA A 132 12.82 7.33 -0.10
CA ALA A 132 11.69 7.56 0.81
C ALA A 132 12.13 7.71 2.27
N ILE A 133 13.00 6.81 2.77
CA ILE A 133 13.50 6.88 4.16
C ILE A 133 14.33 8.15 4.35
N TYR A 134 15.26 8.45 3.44
CA TYR A 134 16.19 9.55 3.59
C TYR A 134 15.46 10.90 3.67
N TYR A 135 14.62 11.19 2.68
CA TYR A 135 13.86 12.45 2.65
C TYR A 135 12.76 12.48 3.72
N GLY A 136 12.08 11.36 3.97
CA GLY A 136 11.05 11.27 5.02
C GLY A 136 11.60 11.55 6.42
N SER A 137 12.78 11.00 6.74
CA SER A 137 13.44 11.22 8.04
C SER A 137 13.81 12.69 8.27
N PHE A 138 14.27 13.38 7.23
CA PHE A 138 14.68 14.79 7.34
C PHE A 138 13.52 15.72 7.68
N ILE A 139 12.33 15.43 7.15
CA ILE A 139 11.15 16.26 7.36
C ILE A 139 10.51 15.97 8.73
N VAL A 140 10.38 14.68 9.09
CA VAL A 140 9.73 14.29 10.35
C VAL A 140 10.57 14.62 11.57
N LEU A 141 11.89 14.43 11.47
CA LEU A 141 12.82 14.72 12.57
C LEU A 141 13.40 16.12 12.48
N SER A 142 12.75 17.04 11.77
CA SER A 142 13.22 18.42 11.53
C SER A 142 13.50 19.23 12.81
N GLY A 143 12.99 18.80 13.96
CA GLY A 143 13.29 19.38 15.28
C GLY A 143 14.56 18.85 15.96
N LEU A 144 15.27 17.88 15.38
CA LEU A 144 16.51 17.30 15.91
C LEU A 144 17.75 17.89 15.23
N GLU A 145 18.93 17.66 15.81
CA GLU A 145 20.19 18.01 15.17
C GLU A 145 20.37 17.27 13.85
N GLN A 146 20.85 17.98 12.82
CA GLN A 146 21.03 17.42 11.47
C GLN A 146 21.88 16.14 11.47
N VAL A 147 22.92 16.07 12.29
CA VAL A 147 23.78 14.88 12.41
C VAL A 147 22.96 13.68 12.89
N LEU A 148 22.12 13.85 13.90
CA LEU A 148 21.28 12.79 14.45
C LEU A 148 20.26 12.28 13.43
N ILE A 149 19.66 13.18 12.64
CA ILE A 149 18.75 12.81 11.55
C ILE A 149 19.43 11.89 10.53
N HIS A 150 20.64 12.25 10.07
CA HIS A 150 21.38 11.43 9.11
C HIS A 150 21.73 10.07 9.68
N VAL A 151 22.16 10.01 10.95
CA VAL A 151 22.47 8.75 11.65
C VAL A 151 21.24 7.84 11.73
N ILE A 152 20.08 8.39 12.11
CA ILE A 152 18.83 7.62 12.20
C ILE A 152 18.39 7.13 10.82
N ALA A 153 18.39 8.01 9.81
CA ALA A 153 18.00 7.67 8.45
C ALA A 153 18.87 6.55 7.86
N ILE A 154 20.20 6.66 7.99
CA ILE A 154 21.15 5.65 7.51
C ILE A 154 20.96 4.32 8.26
N SER A 155 20.70 4.36 9.57
CA SER A 155 20.46 3.15 10.37
C SER A 155 19.21 2.41 9.90
N ILE A 156 18.11 3.13 9.66
CA ILE A 156 16.85 2.55 9.16
C ILE A 156 17.05 1.99 7.73
N ILE A 157 17.75 2.73 6.87
CA ILE A 157 18.08 2.28 5.50
C ILE A 157 18.88 0.99 5.53
N LEU A 158 19.94 0.92 6.35
CA LEU A 158 20.78 -0.27 6.47
C LEU A 158 19.99 -1.49 6.93
N VAL A 159 19.12 -1.33 7.92
CA VAL A 159 18.26 -2.42 8.41
C VAL A 159 17.30 -2.87 7.31
N PHE A 160 16.61 -1.93 6.66
CA PHE A 160 15.57 -2.27 5.69
C PHE A 160 16.14 -2.86 4.39
N VAL A 161 17.10 -2.15 3.77
CA VAL A 161 17.75 -2.59 2.54
C VAL A 161 18.59 -3.83 2.80
N GLY A 162 19.30 -3.88 3.93
CA GLY A 162 20.07 -5.06 4.33
C GLY A 162 19.18 -6.29 4.50
N LEU A 163 18.03 -6.16 5.17
CA LEU A 163 17.05 -7.24 5.29
C LEU A 163 16.49 -7.65 3.92
N TYR A 164 16.13 -6.69 3.07
CA TYR A 164 15.57 -6.95 1.75
C TYR A 164 16.56 -7.65 0.82
N VAL A 165 17.83 -7.22 0.81
CA VAL A 165 18.93 -7.86 0.07
C VAL A 165 19.26 -9.23 0.66
N TYR A 166 19.28 -9.38 1.99
CA TYR A 166 19.48 -10.68 2.64
C TYR A 166 18.39 -11.68 2.24
N LEU A 167 17.12 -11.26 2.21
CA LEU A 167 16.02 -12.09 1.73
C LEU A 167 16.17 -12.45 0.25
N TYR A 168 16.76 -11.58 -0.57
CA TYR A 168 17.09 -11.87 -1.98
C TYR A 168 18.20 -12.89 -2.14
N MET A 169 19.23 -12.82 -1.30
CA MET A 169 20.30 -13.81 -1.33
C MET A 169 19.83 -15.19 -0.81
N LYS A 170 18.89 -15.21 0.15
CA LYS A 170 18.43 -16.44 0.80
C LYS A 170 17.26 -17.12 0.08
N HIS A 171 16.44 -16.38 -0.64
CA HIS A 171 15.25 -16.90 -1.31
C HIS A 171 15.25 -16.58 -2.80
N ASP A 172 14.67 -17.47 -3.61
CA ASP A 172 14.54 -17.26 -5.05
C ASP A 172 13.79 -15.96 -5.38
N PHE A 173 14.18 -15.30 -6.48
CA PHE A 173 13.52 -14.09 -6.99
C PHE A 173 11.98 -14.18 -6.98
N LYS A 174 11.42 -15.34 -7.35
CA LYS A 174 9.96 -15.58 -7.37
C LYS A 174 9.28 -15.33 -6.02
N SER A 175 9.99 -15.50 -4.92
CA SER A 175 9.49 -15.26 -3.56
C SER A 175 9.41 -13.77 -3.21
N LEU A 176 10.27 -12.95 -3.80
CA LEU A 176 10.38 -11.51 -3.53
C LEU A 176 9.49 -10.64 -4.40
N VAL A 177 9.00 -11.16 -5.51
CA VAL A 177 8.04 -10.47 -6.39
C VAL A 177 6.84 -9.95 -5.59
N ILE A 178 6.29 -10.77 -4.69
CA ILE A 178 5.08 -10.44 -3.93
C ILE A 178 5.33 -9.34 -2.87
N PRO A 179 6.33 -9.46 -1.97
CA PRO A 179 6.69 -8.37 -1.06
C PRO A 179 6.95 -7.05 -1.79
N SER A 180 7.62 -7.10 -2.95
CA SER A 180 7.93 -5.93 -3.75
C SER A 180 6.68 -5.24 -4.30
N ILE A 181 5.70 -6.01 -4.78
CA ILE A 181 4.41 -5.50 -5.24
C ILE A 181 3.64 -4.85 -4.08
N PHE A 182 3.71 -5.43 -2.88
CA PHE A 182 3.06 -4.84 -1.71
C PHE A 182 3.72 -3.52 -1.28
N ILE A 183 5.06 -3.46 -1.26
CA ILE A 183 5.78 -2.21 -0.95
C ILE A 183 5.40 -1.11 -1.95
N LEU A 184 5.56 -1.39 -3.25
CA LEU A 184 5.26 -0.41 -4.29
C LEU A 184 3.77 -0.04 -4.34
N GLY A 185 2.89 -1.03 -4.15
CA GLY A 185 1.45 -0.82 -4.11
C GLY A 185 1.07 0.16 -3.01
N THR A 186 1.56 -0.04 -1.79
CA THR A 186 1.27 0.85 -0.66
C THR A 186 1.81 2.26 -0.89
N LEU A 187 3.04 2.40 -1.40
CA LEU A 187 3.60 3.72 -1.73
C LEU A 187 2.75 4.45 -2.78
N VAL A 188 2.33 3.75 -3.84
CA VAL A 188 1.46 4.33 -4.86
C VAL A 188 0.09 4.70 -4.29
N HIS A 189 -0.49 3.88 -3.41
CA HIS A 189 -1.73 4.23 -2.71
C HIS A 189 -1.60 5.57 -1.96
N THR A 190 -0.55 5.73 -1.16
CA THR A 190 -0.31 6.97 -0.40
C THR A 190 -0.19 8.18 -1.33
N ILE A 191 0.58 8.05 -2.43
CA ILE A 191 0.72 9.11 -3.44
C ILE A 191 -0.63 9.45 -4.07
N LEU A 192 -1.40 8.45 -4.50
CA LEU A 192 -2.70 8.64 -5.16
C LEU A 192 -3.70 9.35 -4.24
N VAL A 193 -3.74 8.96 -2.97
CA VAL A 193 -4.64 9.58 -1.99
C VAL A 193 -4.28 11.05 -1.76
N LEU A 194 -3.02 11.35 -1.47
CA LEU A 194 -2.59 12.73 -1.20
C LEU A 194 -2.72 13.63 -2.42
N THR A 195 -2.43 13.09 -3.60
CA THR A 195 -2.64 13.80 -4.87
C THR A 195 -4.13 14.12 -5.07
N ALA A 196 -5.03 13.17 -4.81
CA ALA A 196 -6.45 13.41 -4.92
C ALA A 196 -6.97 14.43 -3.89
N VAL A 197 -6.44 14.40 -2.66
CA VAL A 197 -6.75 15.42 -1.64
C VAL A 197 -6.30 16.79 -2.13
N ALA A 198 -5.07 16.92 -2.65
CA ALA A 198 -4.56 18.18 -3.17
C ALA A 198 -5.36 18.72 -4.37
N LEU A 199 -5.87 17.85 -5.25
CA LEU A 199 -6.62 18.24 -6.44
C LEU A 199 -8.10 18.54 -6.16
N PHE A 200 -8.77 17.74 -5.33
CA PHE A 200 -10.23 17.76 -5.17
C PHE A 200 -10.71 18.20 -3.78
N ALA A 201 -9.79 18.42 -2.84
CA ALA A 201 -10.07 18.89 -1.48
C ALA A 201 -8.95 19.82 -0.97
N TYR A 202 -8.55 20.79 -1.80
CA TYR A 202 -7.40 21.68 -1.52
C TYR A 202 -7.52 22.45 -0.21
N ASN A 203 -8.72 22.87 0.19
CA ASN A 203 -8.92 23.55 1.47
C ASN A 203 -8.57 22.65 2.66
N SER A 204 -9.07 21.41 2.67
CA SER A 204 -8.72 20.41 3.69
C SER A 204 -7.24 20.04 3.66
N PHE A 205 -6.61 20.10 2.48
CA PHE A 205 -5.17 19.93 2.34
C PHE A 205 -4.41 21.05 3.06
N LEU A 206 -4.75 22.31 2.82
CA LEU A 206 -4.11 23.47 3.46
C LEU A 206 -4.33 23.51 4.97
N GLU A 207 -5.52 23.15 5.44
CA GLU A 207 -5.78 23.04 6.89
C GLU A 207 -4.88 21.99 7.56
N THR A 208 -4.57 20.90 6.85
CA THR A 208 -3.70 19.84 7.37
C THR A 208 -2.21 20.16 7.20
N PHE A 209 -1.85 20.86 6.11
CA PHE A 209 -0.47 21.20 5.75
C PHE A 209 -0.33 22.71 5.46
N PRO A 210 -0.47 23.59 6.47
CA PRO A 210 -0.62 25.03 6.27
C PRO A 210 0.59 25.73 5.66
N ASN A 211 1.80 25.17 5.83
CA ASN A 211 3.06 25.80 5.44
C ASN A 211 3.91 24.96 4.48
N LEU A 212 3.36 23.91 3.89
CA LEU A 212 4.09 23.02 3.00
C LEU A 212 3.57 23.17 1.57
N ALA A 213 4.49 23.23 0.61
CA ALA A 213 4.10 23.04 -0.78
C ALA A 213 3.51 21.64 -0.95
N VAL A 214 2.61 21.48 -1.93
CA VAL A 214 1.90 20.20 -2.14
C VAL A 214 2.88 19.04 -2.30
N VAL A 215 3.95 19.25 -3.08
CA VAL A 215 4.98 18.24 -3.32
C VAL A 215 5.71 17.86 -2.04
N ASP A 216 6.05 18.84 -1.20
CA ASP A 216 6.78 18.62 0.05
C ASP A 216 5.93 17.84 1.07
N ALA A 217 4.64 18.16 1.17
CA ALA A 217 3.71 17.41 2.02
C ALA A 217 3.50 15.97 1.51
N ILE A 218 3.45 15.76 0.20
CA ILE A 218 3.40 14.40 -0.37
C ILE A 218 4.67 13.63 -0.02
N ILE A 219 5.86 14.21 -0.23
CA ILE A 219 7.14 13.58 0.11
C ILE A 219 7.22 13.25 1.60
N LEU A 220 6.78 14.17 2.46
CA LEU A 220 6.72 13.98 3.92
C LEU A 220 5.89 12.75 4.28
N VAL A 221 4.64 12.71 3.84
CA VAL A 221 3.71 11.64 4.25
C VAL A 221 4.09 10.30 3.60
N VAL A 222 4.55 10.29 2.35
CA VAL A 222 5.02 9.08 1.68
C VAL A 222 6.28 8.53 2.35
N GLY A 223 7.24 9.40 2.67
CA GLY A 223 8.52 9.01 3.24
C GLY A 223 8.42 8.38 4.62
N PHE A 224 7.47 8.82 5.44
CA PHE A 224 7.30 8.29 6.79
C PHE A 224 6.13 7.31 6.90
N ASN A 225 4.90 7.78 6.64
CA ASN A 225 3.70 6.96 6.81
C ASN A 225 3.61 5.89 5.73
N GLY A 226 3.79 6.30 4.48
CA GLY A 226 3.72 5.38 3.33
C GLY A 226 4.75 4.26 3.42
N LEU A 227 5.95 4.56 3.91
CA LEU A 227 6.99 3.55 4.11
C LEU A 227 6.67 2.60 5.27
N MET A 228 6.35 3.11 6.46
CA MET A 228 5.99 2.25 7.59
C MET A 228 4.83 1.33 7.23
N GLU A 229 3.80 1.87 6.57
CA GLU A 229 2.70 1.10 6.02
C GLU A 229 3.18 0.06 5.01
N ALA A 230 4.09 0.41 4.08
CA ALA A 230 4.62 -0.50 3.08
C ALA A 230 5.38 -1.68 3.71
N VAL A 231 6.17 -1.44 4.76
CA VAL A 231 6.88 -2.49 5.50
C VAL A 231 5.89 -3.44 6.18
N VAL A 232 4.95 -2.87 6.94
CA VAL A 232 3.92 -3.63 7.65
C VAL A 232 3.06 -4.42 6.67
N ALA A 233 2.67 -3.80 5.55
CA ALA A 233 1.93 -4.44 4.48
C ALA A 233 2.71 -5.61 3.89
N ALA A 234 3.98 -5.46 3.57
CA ALA A 234 4.80 -6.55 3.05
C ALA A 234 4.95 -7.71 4.06
N LEU A 235 5.16 -7.40 5.34
CA LEU A 235 5.32 -8.39 6.41
C LEU A 235 4.03 -9.17 6.71
N ILE A 236 2.87 -8.52 6.67
CA ILE A 236 1.57 -9.14 6.98
C ILE A 236 0.95 -9.78 5.74
N ALA A 237 0.93 -9.06 4.62
CA ALA A 237 0.23 -9.51 3.41
C ALA A 237 0.93 -10.69 2.74
N THR A 238 2.27 -10.78 2.80
CA THR A 238 3.02 -11.87 2.16
C THR A 238 2.67 -13.25 2.75
N PRO A 239 2.73 -13.49 4.07
CA PRO A 239 2.28 -14.77 4.63
C PRO A 239 0.83 -15.11 4.32
N ILE A 240 -0.07 -14.13 4.34
CA ILE A 240 -1.49 -14.34 4.02
C ILE A 240 -1.64 -14.76 2.57
N TYR A 241 -1.01 -14.05 1.64
CA TYR A 241 -0.99 -14.40 0.22
C TYR A 241 -0.44 -15.81 0.00
N LEU A 242 0.71 -16.15 0.61
CA LEU A 242 1.33 -17.47 0.44
C LEU A 242 0.43 -18.59 0.95
N SER A 243 -0.33 -18.34 2.02
CA SER A 243 -1.29 -19.28 2.58
C SER A 243 -2.48 -19.48 1.63
N LEU A 244 -3.06 -18.38 1.12
CA LEU A 244 -4.17 -18.43 0.17
C LEU A 244 -3.78 -19.04 -1.18
N ARG A 245 -2.52 -18.85 -1.61
CA ARG A 245 -1.99 -19.45 -2.84
C ARG A 245 -1.96 -20.98 -2.79
N ARG A 246 -1.93 -21.60 -1.60
CA ARG A 246 -1.94 -23.07 -1.48
C ARG A 246 -3.31 -23.68 -1.80
N LEU A 247 -4.37 -22.88 -1.89
CA LEU A 247 -5.70 -23.37 -2.24
C LEU A 247 -5.69 -23.87 -3.70
N PRO A 248 -6.11 -25.12 -3.98
CA PRO A 248 -6.02 -25.72 -5.31
C PRO A 248 -6.71 -24.90 -6.41
N VAL A 249 -7.81 -24.23 -6.06
CA VAL A 249 -8.58 -23.38 -6.97
C VAL A 249 -7.81 -22.10 -7.35
N VAL A 250 -7.01 -21.57 -6.42
CA VAL A 250 -6.14 -20.40 -6.65
C VAL A 250 -4.93 -20.80 -7.51
N GLN A 251 -4.34 -21.97 -7.27
CA GLN A 251 -3.19 -22.48 -8.03
C GLN A 251 -3.50 -22.72 -9.51
N GLN A 252 -4.62 -23.39 -9.80
CA GLN A 252 -5.05 -23.68 -11.18
C GLN A 252 -5.25 -22.41 -12.03
N LYS A 253 -5.44 -21.26 -11.37
CA LYS A 253 -5.67 -19.98 -12.03
C LYS A 253 -4.43 -19.12 -12.15
N LEU A 254 -3.58 -19.07 -11.10
CA LEU A 254 -2.28 -18.40 -11.20
C LEU A 254 -1.38 -19.02 -12.26
N ALA A 255 -1.57 -20.30 -12.60
CA ALA A 255 -0.89 -20.95 -13.72
C ALA A 255 -1.33 -20.43 -15.12
N LYS A 256 -2.39 -19.61 -15.19
CA LYS A 256 -2.94 -19.04 -16.43
C LYS A 256 -2.76 -17.52 -16.55
N ILE A 257 -2.17 -16.88 -15.53
CA ILE A 257 -1.87 -15.43 -15.47
C ILE A 257 -0.37 -15.26 -15.68
#